data_AF-A0A2V9HL52-F1
#
_entry.id   AF-A0A2V9HL52-F1
#
_cell.length_a   1.000
_cell.length_b   1.000
_cell.length_c   1.000
_cell.angle_alpha   90.00
_cell.angle_beta   90.00
_cell.angle_gamma   90.00
#
_symmetry.space_group_name_H-M   'P 1'
#
loop_
_entity.id
_entity.type
_entity.pdbx_description
1 polymer ?
#
loop_
_entity_poly.entity_id
_entity_poly.type
_entity_poly.pdbx_seq_one_letter_code
_entity_poly.pdbx_strand_id
1 'polypeptide(L)'
;MKKQKGFSLIELLIVVAIILIIAAIAIPNLLRSRMAANEASAVGSLRTINTAEVTYATSYPTEGFAATLGALGGAAPCGPATVAAACLIDEVLSVTAKKSGYSFLAPGTGAIPRAGVIRYDTTGAGALAASPAL
;
A
#
# COMPACT_ATOMS: atom_id res chain seq x y z
N MET A 1 -48.73 25.01 22.84
CA MET A 1 -48.64 23.59 22.44
C MET A 1 -47.95 23.50 21.09
N LYS A 2 -46.78 22.85 21.00
CA LYS A 2 -46.05 22.66 19.74
C LYS A 2 -46.66 21.44 19.02
N LYS A 3 -47.23 21.62 17.84
CA LYS A 3 -47.73 20.51 17.02
C LYS A 3 -46.54 19.67 16.55
N GLN A 4 -46.41 18.45 17.06
CA GLN A 4 -45.48 17.45 16.54
C GLN A 4 -46.01 16.99 15.18
N LYS A 5 -45.26 17.23 14.09
CA LYS A 5 -45.53 16.62 12.78
C LYS A 5 -44.91 15.21 12.81
N GLY A 6 -45.74 14.18 12.85
CA GLY A 6 -45.28 12.79 12.70
C GLY A 6 -44.95 12.48 11.24
N PHE A 7 -43.88 11.70 11.03
CA PHE A 7 -43.46 11.20 9.71
C PHE A 7 -44.44 10.10 9.26
N SER A 8 -44.90 10.14 8.02
CA SER A 8 -45.77 9.09 7.49
C SER A 8 -44.96 7.83 7.15
N LEU A 9 -45.52 6.65 7.42
CA LEU A 9 -44.88 5.38 7.04
C LEU A 9 -44.66 5.28 5.53
N ILE A 10 -45.56 5.85 4.72
CA ILE A 10 -45.41 5.85 3.26
C ILE A 10 -44.27 6.75 2.79
N GLU A 11 -44.02 7.86 3.49
CA GLU A 11 -42.90 8.76 3.19
C GLU A 11 -41.58 8.03 3.43
N LEU A 12 -41.48 7.26 4.52
CA LEU A 12 -40.29 6.47 4.81
C LEU A 12 -40.07 5.35 3.77
N LEU A 13 -41.14 4.69 3.32
CA LEU A 13 -41.04 3.59 2.36
C LEU A 13 -40.49 4.04 1.00
N ILE A 14 -40.95 5.17 0.49
CA ILE A 14 -40.47 5.70 -0.81
C ILE A 14 -39.01 6.14 -0.70
N VAL A 15 -38.61 6.73 0.43
CA VAL A 15 -37.22 7.15 0.67
C VAL A 15 -36.29 5.94 0.64
N VAL A 16 -36.63 4.86 1.36
CA VAL A 16 -35.80 3.65 1.38
C VAL A 16 -35.75 3.01 -0.02
N ALA A 17 -36.87 2.99 -0.76
CA ALA A 17 -36.90 2.45 -2.12
C ALA A 17 -35.90 3.17 -3.05
N ILE A 18 -35.84 4.51 -3.01
CA ILE A 18 -34.91 5.29 -3.85
C ILE A 18 -33.45 5.07 -3.40
N ILE A 19 -33.19 5.05 -2.09
CA ILE A 19 -31.84 4.77 -1.56
C ILE A 19 -31.34 3.40 -2.04
N LEU A 20 -32.20 2.37 -2.04
CA LEU A 20 -31.82 1.03 -2.51
C LEU A 20 -31.49 0.99 -4.01
N ILE A 21 -32.21 1.76 -4.84
CA ILE A 21 -31.90 1.88 -6.28
C ILE A 21 -30.53 2.51 -6.48
N ILE A 22 -30.24 3.61 -5.77
CA ILE A 22 -28.93 4.29 -5.85
C ILE A 22 -27.82 3.37 -5.34
N ALA A 23 -28.03 2.71 -4.19
CA ALA A 23 -27.06 1.81 -3.59
C ALA A 23 -26.71 0.62 -4.51
N ALA A 24 -27.69 0.07 -5.22
CA ALA A 24 -27.48 -1.03 -6.15
C ALA A 24 -26.48 -0.70 -7.28
N ILE A 25 -26.47 0.55 -7.75
CA ILE A 25 -25.52 1.02 -8.79
C ILE A 25 -24.21 1.52 -8.17
N ALA A 26 -24.31 2.22 -7.03
CA ALA A 26 -23.18 2.87 -6.39
C ALA A 26 -22.19 1.87 -5.75
N ILE A 27 -22.68 0.83 -5.09
CA ILE A 27 -21.83 -0.15 -4.38
C ILE A 27 -20.86 -0.88 -5.33
N PRO A 28 -21.28 -1.50 -6.44
CA PRO A 28 -20.33 -2.21 -7.32
C PRO A 28 -19.31 -1.25 -7.94
N ASN A 29 -19.73 -0.03 -8.28
CA ASN A 29 -18.83 1.00 -8.81
C ASN A 29 -17.81 1.44 -7.76
N LEU A 30 -18.25 1.66 -6.52
CA LEU A 30 -17.38 2.01 -5.40
C LEU A 30 -16.34 0.91 -5.13
N LEU A 31 -16.74 -0.37 -5.14
CA LEU A 31 -15.82 -1.48 -4.96
C LEU A 31 -14.73 -1.52 -6.04
N ARG A 32 -15.12 -1.33 -7.31
CA ARG A 32 -14.17 -1.25 -8.43
C ARG A 32 -13.23 -0.05 -8.31
N SER A 33 -13.77 1.13 -7.98
CA SER A 33 -12.98 2.34 -7.77
C SER A 33 -11.97 2.17 -6.63
N ARG A 34 -12.36 1.52 -5.52
CA ARG A 34 -11.46 1.23 -4.40
C ARG A 34 -10.34 0.27 -4.79
N MET A 35 -10.63 -0.77 -5.58
CA MET A 35 -9.59 -1.69 -6.07
C MET A 35 -8.57 -0.94 -6.94
N ALA A 36 -9.03 -0.14 -7.91
CA ALA A 36 -8.15 0.66 -8.76
C ALA A 36 -7.32 1.69 -7.95
N ALA A 37 -7.90 2.30 -6.92
CA ALA A 37 -7.17 3.20 -6.02
C ALA A 37 -6.08 2.47 -5.23
N ASN A 38 -6.35 1.24 -4.78
CA ASN A 38 -5.36 0.42 -4.08
C ASN A 38 -4.21 -0.01 -5.02
N GLU A 39 -4.53 -0.42 -6.25
CA GLU A 39 -3.53 -0.72 -7.29
C GLU A 39 -2.65 0.50 -7.59
N ALA A 40 -3.26 1.67 -7.78
CA ALA A 40 -2.53 2.92 -8.00
C ALA A 40 -1.62 3.26 -6.80
N SER A 41 -2.09 3.03 -5.57
CA SER A 41 -1.29 3.19 -4.35
C SER A 41 -0.11 2.22 -4.30
N ALA A 42 -0.27 0.98 -4.79
CA ALA A 42 0.81 0.00 -4.84
C ALA A 42 1.89 0.40 -5.85
N VAL A 43 1.49 0.81 -7.06
CA VAL A 43 2.40 1.33 -8.08
C VAL A 43 3.14 2.58 -7.58
N GLY A 44 2.44 3.49 -6.90
CA GLY A 44 3.06 4.66 -6.29
C GLY A 44 4.13 4.28 -5.26
N SER A 45 3.84 3.27 -4.43
CA SER A 45 4.79 2.79 -3.41
C SER A 45 6.03 2.13 -4.05
N LEU A 46 5.85 1.35 -5.12
CA LEU A 46 6.97 0.80 -5.89
C LEU A 46 7.86 1.90 -6.50
N ARG A 47 7.26 2.98 -7.01
CA ARG A 47 8.03 4.12 -7.53
C ARG A 47 8.83 4.81 -6.41
N THR A 48 8.23 4.99 -5.24
CA THR A 48 8.92 5.52 -4.06
C THR A 48 10.10 4.63 -3.67
N ILE A 49 9.90 3.32 -3.60
CA ILE A 49 10.96 2.35 -3.31
C ILE A 49 12.08 2.42 -4.35
N ASN A 50 11.75 2.44 -5.64
CA ASN A 50 12.75 2.53 -6.71
C ASN A 50 13.58 3.83 -6.63
N THR A 51 12.94 4.95 -6.35
CA THR A 51 13.64 6.23 -6.16
C THR A 51 14.56 6.18 -4.94
N ALA A 52 14.08 5.62 -3.83
CA ALA A 52 14.86 5.44 -2.61
C ALA A 52 16.05 4.49 -2.82
N GLU A 53 15.89 3.42 -3.60
CA GLU A 53 16.98 2.52 -3.97
C GLU A 53 18.11 3.24 -4.73
N VAL A 54 17.74 4.06 -5.71
CA VAL A 54 18.73 4.86 -6.45
C VAL A 54 19.45 5.84 -5.51
N THR A 55 18.70 6.52 -4.63
CA THR A 55 19.29 7.40 -3.63
C THR A 55 20.20 6.65 -2.65
N TYR A 56 19.79 5.46 -2.20
CA TYR A 56 20.58 4.60 -1.34
C TYR A 56 21.91 4.22 -2.00
N ALA A 57 21.86 3.75 -3.25
CA ALA A 57 23.07 3.38 -4.01
C ALA A 57 24.03 4.55 -4.24
N THR A 58 23.51 5.77 -4.40
CA THR A 58 24.36 6.97 -4.49
C THR A 58 24.94 7.39 -3.14
N SER A 59 24.23 7.14 -2.04
CA SER A 59 24.66 7.52 -0.68
C SER A 59 25.65 6.52 -0.10
N TYR A 60 25.53 5.25 -0.49
CA TYR A 60 26.33 4.12 0.00
C TYR A 60 26.99 3.37 -1.17
N PRO A 61 27.97 3.97 -1.85
CA PRO A 61 28.56 3.41 -3.07
C PRO A 61 29.33 2.11 -2.85
N THR A 62 29.77 1.82 -1.61
CA THR A 62 30.39 0.54 -1.25
C THR A 62 29.39 -0.61 -1.20
N GLU A 63 28.15 -0.31 -0.82
CA GLU A 63 27.06 -1.24 -0.59
C GLU A 63 26.22 -1.47 -1.86
N GLY A 64 26.02 -0.43 -2.67
CA GLY A 64 25.15 -0.49 -3.85
C GLY A 64 23.68 -0.37 -3.46
N PHE A 65 22.80 -1.19 -4.04
CA PHE A 65 21.37 -1.19 -3.70
C PHE A 65 21.10 -1.89 -2.36
N ALA A 66 20.02 -1.52 -1.68
CA ALA A 66 19.69 -2.16 -0.42
C ALA A 66 19.11 -3.56 -0.64
N ALA A 67 19.48 -4.49 0.25
CA ALA A 67 18.98 -5.87 0.18
C ALA A 67 17.57 -6.04 0.77
N THR A 68 17.10 -5.07 1.57
CA THR A 68 15.83 -5.16 2.29
C THR A 68 15.14 -3.79 2.35
N LEU A 69 13.80 -3.77 2.42
CA LEU A 69 13.05 -2.52 2.63
C LEU A 69 13.37 -1.86 3.98
N GLY A 70 13.77 -2.65 4.99
CA GLY A 70 14.21 -2.14 6.28
C GLY A 70 15.42 -1.23 6.17
N ALA A 71 16.40 -1.60 5.33
CA ALA A 71 17.59 -0.79 5.08
C ALA A 71 17.30 0.52 4.33
N LEU A 72 16.25 0.57 3.50
CA LEU A 72 15.78 1.79 2.85
C LEU A 72 15.15 2.78 3.85
N GLY A 73 14.51 2.28 4.89
CA GLY A 73 13.82 3.09 5.88
C GLY A 73 14.34 2.82 7.29
N GLY A 74 13.41 2.59 8.21
CA GLY A 74 13.68 2.38 9.63
C GLY A 74 12.41 2.59 10.45
N ALA A 75 12.44 2.19 11.72
CA ALA A 75 11.36 2.51 12.65
C ALA A 75 11.27 4.03 12.86
N ALA A 76 10.07 4.58 12.94
CA ALA A 76 9.86 5.99 13.24
C ALA A 76 9.99 6.25 14.77
N PRO A 77 10.51 7.41 15.20
CA PRO A 77 11.11 8.46 14.38
C PRO A 77 12.47 8.03 13.82
N CYS A 78 12.71 8.38 12.56
CA CYS A 78 13.96 8.07 11.87
C CYS A 78 15.17 8.61 12.64
N GLY A 79 16.14 7.73 12.91
CA GLY A 79 17.43 8.08 13.49
C GLY A 79 18.42 8.64 12.45
N PRO A 80 19.71 8.80 12.82
CA PRO A 80 20.73 9.14 11.84
C PRO A 80 20.82 8.06 10.76
N ALA A 81 20.90 8.47 9.49
CA ALA A 81 20.93 7.56 8.36
C ALA A 81 22.18 6.68 8.41
N THR A 82 21.96 5.37 8.34
CA THR A 82 23.02 4.35 8.25
C THR A 82 22.71 3.38 7.12
N VAL A 83 23.68 2.53 6.75
CA VAL A 83 23.49 1.45 5.77
C VAL A 83 22.36 0.46 6.16
N ALA A 84 22.09 0.31 7.46
CA ALA A 84 21.02 -0.56 7.95
C ALA A 84 19.67 0.15 8.11
N ALA A 85 19.65 1.49 8.04
CA ALA A 85 18.47 2.32 8.19
C ALA A 85 18.70 3.69 7.54
N ALA A 86 18.51 3.79 6.22
CA ALA A 86 18.81 4.99 5.45
C ALA A 86 17.74 6.08 5.56
N CYS A 87 16.58 5.76 6.16
CA CYS A 87 15.50 6.72 6.42
C CYS A 87 14.98 7.45 5.15
N LEU A 88 14.96 6.75 4.02
CA LEU A 88 14.52 7.27 2.72
C LEU A 88 13.02 6.98 2.43
N ILE A 89 12.46 5.97 3.08
CA ILE A 89 11.04 5.62 3.02
C ILE A 89 10.44 5.49 4.42
N ASP A 90 9.13 5.64 4.52
CA ASP A 90 8.36 5.57 5.77
C ASP A 90 8.31 4.16 6.39
N GLU A 91 7.98 4.09 7.68
CA GLU A 91 7.86 2.84 8.47
C GLU A 91 6.81 1.87 7.90
N VAL A 92 5.72 2.38 7.30
CA VAL A 92 4.68 1.52 6.70
C VAL A 92 5.24 0.69 5.55
N LEU A 93 6.19 1.23 4.78
CA LEU A 93 6.85 0.51 3.69
C LEU A 93 8.11 -0.23 4.15
N SER A 94 8.90 0.34 5.06
CA SER A 94 10.17 -0.27 5.47
C SER A 94 10.06 -1.37 6.53
N VAL A 95 9.15 -1.22 7.50
CA VAL A 95 9.01 -2.16 8.63
C VAL A 95 7.80 -3.05 8.46
N THR A 96 6.63 -2.45 8.21
CA THR A 96 5.40 -3.23 8.03
C THR A 96 5.35 -3.88 6.64
N ALA A 97 6.00 -3.25 5.66
CA ALA A 97 6.06 -3.68 4.27
C ALA A 97 4.68 -3.96 3.66
N LYS A 98 3.64 -3.24 4.12
CA LYS A 98 2.27 -3.41 3.64
C LYS A 98 1.55 -2.07 3.55
N LYS A 99 0.87 -1.83 2.43
CA LYS A 99 0.07 -0.63 2.21
C LYS A 99 -1.09 -0.92 1.27
N SER A 100 -2.28 -0.39 1.59
CA SER A 100 -3.48 -0.50 0.75
C SER A 100 -3.87 -1.94 0.36
N GLY A 101 -3.60 -2.92 1.25
CA GLY A 101 -3.88 -4.33 1.01
C GLY A 101 -2.83 -5.08 0.17
N TYR A 102 -1.70 -4.45 -0.13
CA TYR A 102 -0.55 -5.06 -0.81
C TYR A 102 0.61 -5.24 0.17
N SER A 103 1.33 -6.36 0.07
CA SER A 103 2.62 -6.56 0.72
C SER A 103 3.76 -6.36 -0.28
N PHE A 104 4.82 -5.68 0.14
CA PHE A 104 6.02 -5.42 -0.64
C PHE A 104 7.16 -6.26 -0.09
N LEU A 105 7.68 -7.18 -0.88
CA LEU A 105 8.79 -8.04 -0.48
C LEU A 105 10.00 -7.74 -1.37
N ALA A 106 11.14 -7.45 -0.76
CA ALA A 106 12.42 -7.69 -1.42
C ALA A 106 12.73 -9.18 -1.19
N PRO A 107 12.80 -10.04 -2.23
CA PRO A 107 13.30 -11.39 -2.09
C PRO A 107 14.74 -11.24 -1.65
N GLY A 108 14.97 -11.51 -0.37
CA GLY A 108 16.24 -11.29 0.30
C GLY A 108 17.33 -12.09 -0.40
N THR A 109 18.07 -11.44 -1.29
CA THR A 109 19.45 -11.84 -1.50
C THR A 109 20.17 -11.36 -0.25
N GLY A 110 20.58 -12.27 0.63
CA GLY A 110 21.39 -11.93 1.82
C GLY A 110 22.73 -11.25 1.48
N ALA A 111 23.00 -11.00 0.20
CA ALA A 111 24.05 -10.16 -0.31
C ALA A 111 23.47 -8.85 -0.88
N ILE A 112 24.04 -7.74 -0.42
CA ILE A 112 23.95 -6.39 -1.00
C ILE A 112 24.33 -6.46 -2.47
N PRO A 113 23.38 -6.30 -3.41
CA PRO A 113 23.68 -6.49 -4.83
C PRO A 113 24.39 -5.25 -5.36
N ARG A 114 25.71 -5.35 -5.47
CA ARG A 114 26.56 -4.30 -6.04
C ARG A 114 26.28 -4.02 -7.54
N ALA A 115 25.51 -4.88 -8.22
CA ALA A 115 25.16 -4.75 -9.64
C ALA A 115 23.85 -5.46 -10.04
N GLY A 116 23.00 -5.85 -9.09
CA GLY A 116 21.86 -6.75 -9.35
C GLY A 116 20.51 -6.04 -9.24
N VAL A 117 19.64 -6.26 -10.23
CA VAL A 117 18.23 -5.84 -10.19
C VAL A 117 17.59 -6.34 -8.89
N ILE A 118 17.13 -5.43 -8.03
CA ILE A 118 16.23 -5.78 -6.93
C ILE A 118 14.86 -6.06 -7.53
N ARG A 119 14.36 -7.28 -7.33
CA ARG A 119 12.96 -7.59 -7.62
C ARG A 119 12.14 -7.18 -6.41
N TYR A 120 11.04 -6.50 -6.62
CA TYR A 120 10.07 -6.26 -5.55
C TYR A 120 8.81 -7.04 -5.91
N ASP A 121 8.45 -8.01 -5.07
CA ASP A 121 7.18 -8.71 -5.24
C ASP A 121 6.07 -7.94 -4.53
N THR A 122 4.94 -7.79 -5.21
CA THR A 122 3.73 -7.19 -4.66
C THR A 122 2.60 -8.18 -4.68
N THR A 123 2.27 -8.72 -3.52
CA THR A 123 1.13 -9.62 -3.37
C THR A 123 -0.08 -8.85 -2.87
N GLY A 124 -1.18 -8.85 -3.62
CA GLY A 124 -2.46 -8.29 -3.16
C GLY A 124 -3.19 -9.24 -2.20
N ALA A 125 -4.02 -8.72 -1.31
CA ALA A 125 -4.81 -9.52 -0.36
C ALA A 125 -5.78 -10.57 -0.98
N GLY A 126 -5.99 -10.54 -2.30
CA GLY A 126 -6.73 -11.58 -3.05
C GLY A 126 -5.85 -12.63 -3.75
N ALA A 127 -4.51 -12.48 -3.68
CA ALA A 127 -3.54 -13.37 -4.30
C ALA A 127 -2.85 -14.24 -3.24
N LEU A 128 -3.63 -14.91 -2.40
CA LEU A 128 -3.10 -16.04 -1.61
C LEU A 128 -2.85 -17.21 -2.57
N ALA A 129 -1.60 -17.66 -2.61
CA ALA A 129 -1.10 -18.92 -3.20
C ALA A 129 -0.87 -18.98 -4.71
N ALA A 130 0.25 -18.43 -5.19
CA ALA A 130 0.97 -19.00 -6.33
C ALA A 130 2.46 -18.60 -6.35
N SER A 131 3.24 -19.15 -5.42
CA SER A 131 4.66 -19.43 -5.69
C SER A 131 4.86 -20.93 -5.63
N PRO A 132 4.95 -21.67 -6.75
CA PRO A 132 5.75 -22.87 -6.77
C PRO A 132 7.21 -22.45 -6.86
N ALA A 133 7.96 -22.79 -5.81
CA ALA A 133 9.40 -22.88 -5.89
C ALA A 133 9.76 -23.90 -6.99
N LEU A 134 10.63 -23.50 -7.91
CA LEU A 134 11.44 -24.36 -8.77
C LEU A 134 12.89 -23.86 -8.65
#